data_AF-A0A8T4UXI3-F1
#
_entry.id   AF-A0A8T4UXI3-F1
#
_cell.length_a   1.000
_cell.length_b   1.000
_cell.length_c   1.000
_cell.angle_alpha   90.00
_cell.angle_beta   90.00
_cell.angle_gamma   90.00
#
_symmetry.space_group_name_H-M   'P 1'
#
loop_
_entity.id
_entity.type
_entity.pdbx_description
1 polymer ?
#
loop_
_entity_poly.entity_id
_entity_poly.type
_entity_poly.pdbx_seq_one_letter_code
_entity_poly.pdbx_strand_id
1 'polypeptide(L)'
;MTKVKVKDKLVKLKDTSEELPETKEMVKSFLIGEVVIADSNDLTRELYDKGRYGEPTESKKFQYSLIETLYLVERSKFEIFDNKNKIIDFDNFVKKAKKIEPNFWTRYAVFKDLRRRGYIVKTALKFGADFRVYDRGIKPGEDHAKWVVFPVSEGEVLTWYEFSAKNRVAHSTRKRLLVGCVDAESDVTYWEIKWLRP
;
A
#
# COMPACT_ATOMS: atom_id res chain seq x y z
N MET A 1 32.54 -61.51 -20.81
CA MET A 1 32.98 -60.11 -20.97
C MET A 1 31.78 -59.26 -21.36
N THR A 2 31.17 -58.53 -20.43
CA THR A 2 30.19 -57.48 -20.79
C THR A 2 30.26 -56.38 -19.74
N LYS A 3 31.07 -55.35 -19.99
CA LYS A 3 31.13 -54.12 -19.19
C LYS A 3 29.87 -53.31 -19.47
N VAL A 4 29.00 -53.16 -18.48
CA VAL A 4 27.84 -52.27 -18.53
C VAL A 4 28.33 -50.82 -18.45
N LYS A 5 27.86 -49.99 -19.39
CA LYS A 5 28.17 -48.56 -19.53
C LYS A 5 27.64 -47.76 -18.32
N VAL A 6 28.56 -47.22 -17.51
CA VAL A 6 28.28 -46.29 -16.39
C VAL A 6 28.70 -44.86 -16.75
N LYS A 7 28.33 -44.34 -17.94
CA LYS A 7 28.82 -43.02 -18.40
C LYS A 7 27.81 -42.01 -18.94
N ASP A 8 26.50 -42.23 -18.78
CA ASP A 8 25.47 -41.32 -19.34
C ASP A 8 24.62 -40.57 -18.29
N LYS A 9 25.11 -40.36 -17.06
CA LYS A 9 24.40 -39.58 -16.01
C LYS A 9 25.09 -38.30 -15.54
N LEU A 10 26.14 -37.84 -16.24
CA LEU A 10 26.92 -36.66 -15.84
C LEU A 10 26.75 -35.43 -16.75
N VAL A 11 25.78 -35.44 -17.66
CA VAL A 11 25.51 -34.31 -18.57
C VAL A 11 24.04 -33.92 -18.49
N LYS A 12 23.64 -33.20 -17.42
CA LYS A 12 22.40 -32.41 -17.31
C LYS A 12 22.33 -31.61 -15.98
N LEU A 13 23.43 -31.01 -15.56
CA LEU A 13 23.51 -30.12 -14.39
C LEU A 13 24.25 -28.81 -14.74
N LYS A 14 23.90 -28.23 -15.89
CA LYS A 14 24.23 -26.85 -16.24
C LYS A 14 22.96 -26.23 -16.83
N ASP A 15 22.76 -24.96 -16.53
CA ASP A 15 21.61 -24.11 -16.90
C ASP A 15 20.42 -24.14 -15.93
N THR A 16 20.68 -23.73 -14.70
CA THR A 16 19.75 -22.83 -14.00
C THR A 16 20.58 -21.80 -13.25
N SER A 17 21.29 -20.98 -14.01
CA SER A 17 21.73 -19.68 -13.51
C SER A 17 20.47 -18.86 -13.29
N GLU A 18 19.95 -18.89 -12.07
CA GLU A 18 19.00 -17.89 -11.59
C GLU A 18 19.64 -16.53 -11.83
N GLU A 19 19.15 -15.84 -12.85
CA GLU A 19 19.49 -14.44 -13.11
C GLU A 19 19.12 -13.65 -11.87
N LEU A 20 20.15 -13.23 -11.11
CA LEU A 20 20.01 -12.21 -10.08
C LEU A 20 19.28 -11.03 -10.72
N PRO A 21 18.13 -10.59 -10.17
CA PRO A 21 17.36 -9.53 -10.81
C PRO A 21 18.25 -8.29 -10.91
N GLU A 22 18.32 -7.73 -12.11
CA GLU A 22 18.97 -6.46 -12.43
C GLU A 22 18.76 -5.48 -11.28
N THR A 23 19.82 -4.78 -10.87
CA THR A 23 19.79 -3.77 -9.81
C THR A 23 18.70 -2.75 -10.13
N LYS A 24 17.51 -2.99 -9.58
CA LYS A 24 16.32 -2.18 -9.83
C LYS A 24 16.63 -0.80 -9.26
N GLU A 25 16.59 0.21 -10.11
CA GLU A 25 16.77 1.59 -9.67
C GLU A 25 15.69 1.94 -8.63
N MET A 26 16.12 2.25 -7.40
CA MET A 26 15.22 2.56 -6.29
C MET A 26 15.14 4.06 -6.06
N VAL A 27 13.96 4.53 -5.69
CA VAL A 27 13.75 5.91 -5.27
C VAL A 27 14.37 6.12 -3.89
N LYS A 28 15.32 7.06 -3.80
CA LYS A 28 15.82 7.55 -2.53
C LYS A 28 14.78 8.44 -1.86
N SER A 29 14.40 8.09 -0.64
CA SER A 29 13.35 8.76 0.13
C SER A 29 13.80 9.03 1.56
N PHE A 30 13.27 10.09 2.18
CA PHE A 30 13.66 10.56 3.51
C PHE A 30 12.47 10.55 4.44
N LEU A 31 12.60 9.90 5.59
CA LEU A 31 11.59 9.95 6.65
C LEU A 31 11.77 11.23 7.47
N ILE A 32 10.83 12.17 7.34
CA ILE A 32 10.84 13.45 8.04
C ILE A 32 9.58 13.56 8.88
N GLY A 33 9.72 13.35 10.20
CA GLY A 33 8.59 13.33 11.13
C GLY A 33 7.64 12.18 10.81
N GLU A 34 6.42 12.51 10.36
CA GLU A 34 5.34 11.55 10.06
C GLU A 34 5.16 11.27 8.56
N VAL A 35 5.99 11.88 7.72
CA VAL A 35 5.87 11.81 6.26
C VAL A 35 7.18 11.38 5.62
N VAL A 36 7.09 10.75 4.46
CA VAL A 36 8.25 10.37 3.67
C VAL A 36 8.32 11.25 2.43
N ILE A 37 9.49 11.82 2.16
CA ILE A 37 9.69 12.76 1.06
C ILE A 37 10.74 12.19 0.09
N ALA A 38 10.45 12.26 -1.20
CA ALA A 38 11.43 11.97 -2.26
C ALA A 38 11.52 13.16 -3.22
N ASP A 39 12.70 13.39 -3.78
CA ASP A 39 12.88 14.43 -4.80
C ASP A 39 12.21 14.03 -6.12
N SER A 40 11.77 15.01 -6.91
CA SER A 40 11.20 14.74 -8.23
C SER A 40 12.27 14.25 -9.20
N ASN A 41 12.17 12.99 -9.56
CA ASN A 41 12.94 12.31 -10.61
C ASN A 41 12.02 11.47 -11.50
N ASP A 42 12.55 10.86 -12.54
CA ASP A 42 11.74 10.09 -13.51
C ASP A 42 11.01 8.91 -12.86
N LEU A 43 11.65 8.22 -11.89
CA LEU A 43 11.04 7.11 -11.14
C LEU A 43 9.84 7.56 -10.29
N THR A 44 9.95 8.68 -9.57
CA THR A 44 8.85 9.23 -8.76
C THR A 44 7.69 9.71 -9.63
N ARG A 45 7.99 10.31 -10.79
CA ARG A 45 6.97 10.70 -11.78
C ARG A 45 6.27 9.48 -12.35
N GLU A 46 7.00 8.43 -12.69
CA GLU A 46 6.43 7.18 -13.18
C GLU A 46 5.49 6.54 -12.13
N LEU A 47 5.90 6.52 -10.86
CA LEU A 47 5.06 6.05 -9.75
C LEU A 47 3.77 6.85 -9.63
N TYR A 48 3.85 8.17 -9.78
CA TYR A 48 2.68 9.04 -9.76
C TYR A 48 1.78 8.86 -10.99
N ASP A 49 2.34 8.68 -12.19
CA ASP A 49 1.57 8.61 -13.42
C ASP A 49 0.87 7.26 -13.64
N LYS A 50 1.55 6.17 -13.27
CA LYS A 50 1.02 4.81 -13.38
C LYS A 50 0.12 4.46 -12.19
N GLY A 51 0.54 4.81 -10.98
CA GLY A 51 -0.10 4.35 -9.74
C GLY A 51 -0.68 5.44 -8.85
N ARG A 52 -0.44 6.72 -9.16
CA ARG A 52 -0.84 7.85 -8.31
C ARG A 52 -0.35 7.70 -6.86
N TYR A 53 0.85 7.13 -6.71
CA TYR A 53 1.54 7.05 -5.43
C TYR A 53 2.11 8.42 -5.07
N GLY A 54 1.93 8.81 -3.81
CA GLY A 54 2.40 10.09 -3.30
C GLY A 54 1.59 11.29 -3.83
N GLU A 55 1.91 12.46 -3.30
CA GLU A 55 1.35 13.76 -3.67
C GLU A 55 2.49 14.72 -4.03
N PRO A 56 2.44 15.40 -5.18
CA PRO A 56 3.43 16.41 -5.53
C PRO A 56 3.31 17.62 -4.60
N THR A 57 4.44 18.18 -4.20
CA THR A 57 4.53 19.41 -3.40
C THR A 57 5.08 20.55 -4.24
N GLU A 58 4.85 21.79 -3.79
CA GLU A 58 5.30 23.02 -4.49
C GLU A 58 6.82 23.06 -4.69
N SER A 59 7.58 22.41 -3.82
CA SER A 59 9.06 22.39 -3.84
C SER A 59 9.67 21.34 -4.77
N LYS A 60 8.96 20.87 -5.81
CA LYS A 60 9.41 19.78 -6.72
C LYS A 60 9.79 18.49 -5.98
N LYS A 61 9.05 18.16 -4.91
CA LYS A 61 9.19 16.90 -4.18
C LYS A 61 7.88 16.14 -4.20
N PHE A 62 7.94 14.86 -3.87
CA PHE A 62 6.77 14.02 -3.64
C PHE A 62 6.70 13.63 -2.17
N GLN A 63 5.51 13.77 -1.60
CA GLN A 63 5.21 13.32 -0.25
C GLN A 63 4.44 12.00 -0.30
N TYR A 64 4.85 11.04 0.52
CA TYR A 64 4.25 9.73 0.65
C TYR A 64 3.78 9.51 2.09
N SER A 65 2.64 8.84 2.24
CA SER A 65 2.21 8.33 3.53
C SER A 65 3.09 7.16 3.98
N LEU A 66 3.12 6.88 5.29
CA LEU A 66 3.86 5.74 5.84
C LEU A 66 3.40 4.40 5.25
N ILE A 67 2.08 4.26 5.04
CA ILE A 67 1.44 3.09 4.42
C ILE A 67 1.87 2.92 2.96
N GLU A 68 1.85 4.00 2.16
CA GLU A 68 2.32 3.96 0.77
C GLU A 68 3.81 3.61 0.70
N THR A 69 4.60 4.18 1.60
CA THR A 69 6.05 3.95 1.67
C THR A 69 6.33 2.48 1.96
N LEU A 70 5.68 1.90 2.97
CA LEU A 70 5.86 0.47 3.30
C LEU A 70 5.57 -0.42 2.09
N TYR A 71 4.47 -0.12 1.38
CA TYR A 71 4.09 -0.87 0.18
C TYR A 71 5.13 -0.76 -0.93
N LEU A 72 5.75 0.41 -1.12
CA LEU A 72 6.77 0.63 -2.13
C LEU A 72 8.12 -0.01 -1.74
N VAL A 73 8.45 -0.06 -0.46
CA VAL A 73 9.61 -0.80 0.05
C VAL A 73 9.44 -2.30 -0.16
N GLU A 74 8.28 -2.87 0.16
CA GLU A 74 7.99 -4.30 -0.11
C GLU A 74 8.09 -4.66 -1.60
N ARG A 75 7.84 -3.70 -2.49
CA ARG A 75 7.97 -3.88 -3.94
C ARG A 75 9.38 -3.60 -4.46
N SER A 76 10.35 -3.39 -3.57
CA SER A 76 11.75 -3.02 -3.87
C SER A 76 11.85 -1.80 -4.78
N LYS A 77 10.97 -0.81 -4.57
CA LYS A 77 10.99 0.46 -5.33
C LYS A 77 11.57 1.63 -4.53
N PHE A 78 11.59 1.54 -3.21
CA PHE A 78 11.95 2.62 -2.29
C PHE A 78 13.10 2.23 -1.37
N GLU A 79 14.06 3.13 -1.22
CA GLU A 79 15.07 3.08 -0.17
C GLU A 79 14.83 4.26 0.77
N ILE A 80 14.75 3.97 2.07
CA ILE A 80 14.39 4.96 3.10
C ILE A 80 15.65 5.39 3.86
N PHE A 81 15.82 6.69 4.00
CA PHE A 81 16.89 7.32 4.74
C PHE A 81 16.34 8.15 5.91
N ASP A 82 17.08 8.19 7.02
CA ASP A 82 16.83 9.11 8.13
C ASP A 82 17.43 10.49 7.84
N ASN A 83 17.14 11.49 8.68
CA ASN A 83 17.68 12.86 8.60
C ASN A 83 19.22 12.91 8.63
N LYS A 84 19.87 11.84 9.09
CA LYS A 84 21.34 11.69 9.13
C LYS A 84 21.91 10.93 7.92
N ASN A 85 21.16 10.78 6.82
CA ASN A 85 21.56 10.00 5.64
C ASN A 85 21.86 8.51 5.94
N LYS A 86 21.31 7.96 7.03
CA LYS A 86 21.43 6.53 7.34
C LYS A 86 20.25 5.78 6.76
N ILE A 87 20.52 4.65 6.10
CA ILE A 87 19.48 3.74 5.61
C ILE A 87 18.67 3.23 6.82
N ILE A 88 17.35 3.26 6.68
CA ILE A 88 16.39 2.68 7.62
C ILE A 88 15.97 1.34 7.03
N ASP A 89 16.25 0.25 7.74
CA ASP A 89 15.77 -1.08 7.36
C ASP A 89 14.25 -1.20 7.54
N PHE A 90 13.69 -2.26 6.96
CA PHE A 90 12.26 -2.54 6.99
C PHE A 90 11.72 -2.58 8.43
N ASP A 91 12.38 -3.31 9.32
CA ASP A 91 11.93 -3.51 10.69
C ASP A 91 11.93 -2.22 11.51
N ASN A 92 12.96 -1.38 11.38
CA ASN A 92 12.99 -0.10 12.08
C ASN A 92 11.98 0.88 11.48
N PHE A 93 11.75 0.85 10.17
CA PHE A 93 10.69 1.66 9.57
C PHE A 93 9.30 1.27 10.11
N VAL A 94 8.98 -0.02 10.13
CA VAL A 94 7.70 -0.53 10.66
C VAL A 94 7.53 -0.17 12.14
N LYS A 95 8.58 -0.30 12.96
CA LYS A 95 8.55 0.12 14.37
C LYS A 95 8.24 1.61 14.52
N LYS A 96 8.88 2.48 13.71
CA LYS A 96 8.61 3.92 13.70
C LYS A 96 7.17 4.20 13.25
N ALA A 97 6.71 3.56 12.18
CA ALA A 97 5.38 3.77 11.62
C ALA A 97 4.25 3.38 12.60
N LYS A 98 4.38 2.23 13.28
CA LYS A 98 3.43 1.80 14.33
C LYS A 98 3.35 2.75 15.51
N LYS A 99 4.44 3.44 15.83
CA LYS A 99 4.46 4.42 16.92
C LYS A 99 3.69 5.69 16.56
N ILE A 100 3.68 6.05 15.28
CA ILE A 100 3.02 7.25 14.76
C ILE A 100 1.53 6.99 14.53
N GLU A 101 1.18 5.89 13.85
CA GLU A 101 -0.21 5.58 13.50
C GLU A 101 -0.76 4.40 14.33
N PRO A 102 -1.73 4.63 15.23
CA PRO A 102 -2.49 3.53 15.81
C PRO A 102 -3.24 2.80 14.68
N ASN A 103 -3.34 1.47 14.77
CA ASN A 103 -3.94 0.59 13.75
C ASN A 103 -3.21 0.55 12.40
N PHE A 104 -1.92 0.89 12.37
CA PHE A 104 -1.10 0.87 11.16
C PHE A 104 -1.21 -0.44 10.36
N TRP A 105 -1.15 -1.60 11.01
CA TRP A 105 -1.23 -2.90 10.33
C TRP A 105 -2.58 -3.16 9.67
N THR A 106 -3.68 -2.89 10.37
CA THR A 106 -5.04 -3.05 9.84
C THR A 106 -5.22 -2.17 8.61
N ARG A 107 -4.79 -0.91 8.69
CA ARG A 107 -4.84 0.04 7.58
C ARG A 107 -3.94 -0.41 6.42
N TYR A 108 -2.76 -0.92 6.73
CA TYR A 108 -1.80 -1.43 5.74
C TYR A 108 -2.31 -2.67 5.01
N ALA A 109 -2.90 -3.65 5.71
CA ALA A 109 -3.47 -4.85 5.11
C ALA A 109 -4.56 -4.50 4.08
N VAL A 110 -5.51 -3.63 4.46
CA VAL A 110 -6.56 -3.14 3.56
C VAL A 110 -5.96 -2.37 2.38
N PHE A 111 -4.99 -1.49 2.62
CA PHE A 111 -4.33 -0.73 1.56
C PHE A 111 -3.62 -1.66 0.56
N LYS A 112 -2.84 -2.62 1.08
CA LYS A 112 -2.07 -3.59 0.28
C LYS A 112 -2.99 -4.46 -0.57
N ASP A 113 -4.08 -4.98 0.00
CA ASP A 113 -5.05 -5.79 -0.75
C ASP A 113 -5.72 -4.97 -1.88
N LEU A 114 -6.25 -3.78 -1.57
CA LEU A 114 -6.87 -2.92 -2.59
C LEU A 114 -5.90 -2.54 -3.71
N ARG A 115 -4.65 -2.21 -3.37
CA ARG A 115 -3.60 -1.91 -4.35
C ARG A 115 -3.23 -3.13 -5.19
N ARG A 116 -3.17 -4.33 -4.60
CA ARG A 116 -2.94 -5.59 -5.34
C ARG A 116 -4.08 -5.89 -6.31
N ARG A 117 -5.32 -5.54 -5.96
CA ARG A 117 -6.51 -5.67 -6.83
C ARG A 117 -6.58 -4.60 -7.93
N GLY A 118 -5.60 -3.72 -8.05
CA GLY A 118 -5.51 -2.69 -9.10
C GLY A 118 -6.33 -1.42 -8.83
N TYR A 119 -6.85 -1.24 -7.62
CA TYR A 119 -7.53 0.00 -7.25
C TYR A 119 -6.53 1.11 -6.92
N ILE A 120 -6.93 2.36 -7.15
CA ILE A 120 -6.17 3.52 -6.68
C ILE A 120 -6.71 3.94 -5.31
N VAL A 121 -5.85 3.84 -4.29
CA VAL A 121 -6.17 4.14 -2.91
C VAL A 121 -5.47 5.43 -2.50
N LYS A 122 -6.22 6.42 -2.03
CA LYS A 122 -5.70 7.70 -1.51
C LYS A 122 -6.24 7.96 -0.11
N THR A 123 -5.54 8.76 0.67
CA THR A 123 -6.02 9.18 1.99
C THR A 123 -7.34 9.95 1.87
N ALA A 124 -8.26 9.70 2.81
CA ALA A 124 -9.52 10.39 2.96
C ALA A 124 -9.63 11.17 4.26
N LEU A 125 -8.50 11.48 4.92
CA LEU A 125 -8.49 12.14 6.23
C LEU A 125 -9.32 13.44 6.26
N LYS A 126 -9.33 14.20 5.16
CA LYS A 126 -10.16 15.42 4.98
C LYS A 126 -11.67 15.19 5.14
N PHE A 127 -12.13 13.95 4.95
CA PHE A 127 -13.54 13.57 4.99
C PHE A 127 -13.90 12.83 6.28
N GLY A 128 -12.93 12.56 7.17
CA GLY A 128 -13.15 11.74 8.36
C GLY A 128 -13.16 10.24 8.08
N ALA A 129 -12.42 9.79 7.06
CA ALA A 129 -12.24 8.37 6.75
C ALA A 129 -10.78 8.06 6.44
N ASP A 130 -10.40 6.78 6.51
CA ASP A 130 -9.03 6.36 6.24
C ASP A 130 -8.69 6.49 4.76
N PHE A 131 -9.49 5.88 3.90
CA PHE A 131 -9.20 5.83 2.47
C PHE A 131 -10.40 6.20 1.60
N ARG A 132 -10.07 6.77 0.45
CA ARG A 132 -10.97 6.89 -0.70
C ARG A 132 -10.40 6.06 -1.83
N VAL A 133 -11.26 5.29 -2.46
CA VAL A 133 -10.86 4.31 -3.48
C VAL A 133 -11.53 4.65 -4.80
N TYR A 134 -10.72 4.77 -5.83
CA TYR A 134 -11.15 4.96 -7.21
C TYR A 134 -11.23 3.61 -7.90
N ASP A 135 -12.16 3.49 -8.85
CA ASP A 135 -12.28 2.26 -9.62
C ASP A 135 -11.04 2.00 -10.48
N ARG A 136 -10.91 0.77 -10.98
CA ARG A 136 -9.77 0.37 -11.81
C ARG A 136 -9.71 1.23 -13.07
N GLY A 137 -8.54 1.76 -13.37
CA GLY A 137 -8.32 2.61 -14.56
C GLY A 137 -8.77 4.06 -14.40
N ILE A 138 -9.52 4.40 -13.35
CA ILE A 138 -9.95 5.78 -13.08
C ILE A 138 -8.89 6.48 -12.24
N LYS A 139 -8.34 7.59 -12.74
CA LYS A 139 -7.38 8.40 -11.99
C LYS A 139 -8.09 9.50 -11.18
N PRO A 140 -7.55 9.90 -10.01
CA PRO A 140 -8.02 11.09 -9.31
C PRO A 140 -7.97 12.30 -10.25
N GLY A 141 -9.12 12.95 -10.45
CA GLY A 141 -9.29 14.08 -11.37
C GLY A 141 -10.12 13.75 -12.61
N GLU A 142 -10.20 12.47 -13.00
CA GLU A 142 -11.06 12.02 -14.11
C GLU A 142 -12.49 11.76 -13.63
N ASP A 143 -12.64 11.06 -12.50
CA ASP A 143 -13.94 10.78 -11.88
C ASP A 143 -13.83 10.80 -10.34
N HIS A 144 -14.97 10.74 -9.66
CA HIS A 144 -15.09 10.70 -8.22
C HIS A 144 -14.70 9.32 -7.66
N ALA A 145 -14.17 9.30 -6.43
CA ALA A 145 -13.92 8.04 -5.74
C ALA A 145 -15.23 7.26 -5.52
N LYS A 146 -15.18 5.95 -5.76
CA LYS A 146 -16.32 5.02 -5.68
C LYS A 146 -16.68 4.67 -4.24
N TRP A 147 -15.67 4.37 -3.44
CA TRP A 147 -15.82 3.98 -2.04
C TRP A 147 -15.07 4.91 -1.10
N VAL A 148 -15.63 5.04 0.09
CA VAL A 148 -14.91 5.46 1.30
C VAL A 148 -14.72 4.21 2.14
N VAL A 149 -13.47 3.95 2.53
CA VAL A 149 -13.08 2.70 3.19
C VAL A 149 -12.68 2.97 4.63
N PHE A 150 -13.22 2.15 5.54
CA PHE A 150 -12.81 2.08 6.94
C PHE A 150 -12.24 0.68 7.22
N PRO A 151 -10.91 0.58 7.44
CA PRO A 151 -10.27 -0.62 7.97
C PRO A 151 -10.73 -0.86 9.41
N VAL A 152 -11.10 -2.09 9.73
CA VAL A 152 -11.44 -2.54 11.09
C VAL A 152 -10.77 -3.88 11.34
N SER A 153 -10.37 -4.14 12.58
CA SER A 153 -9.91 -5.48 12.97
C SER A 153 -11.11 -6.35 13.34
N GLU A 154 -11.06 -7.65 13.04
CA GLU A 154 -12.11 -8.60 13.42
C GLU A 154 -12.35 -8.64 14.94
N GLY A 155 -11.30 -8.44 15.75
CA GLY A 155 -11.40 -8.38 17.20
C GLY A 155 -11.85 -7.02 17.76
N GLU A 156 -12.07 -6.02 16.91
CA GLU A 156 -12.45 -4.68 17.33
C GLU A 156 -13.95 -4.60 17.61
N VAL A 157 -14.32 -4.12 18.80
CA VAL A 157 -15.73 -3.88 19.15
C VAL A 157 -16.18 -2.56 18.55
N LEU A 158 -17.16 -2.60 17.66
CA LEU A 158 -17.75 -1.42 17.03
C LEU A 158 -19.12 -1.11 17.64
N THR A 159 -19.29 0.10 18.16
CA THR A 159 -20.58 0.58 18.65
C THR A 159 -21.50 1.01 17.50
N TRP A 160 -22.82 0.97 17.72
CA TRP A 160 -23.80 1.48 16.76
C TRP A 160 -23.62 2.97 16.43
N TYR A 161 -23.11 3.76 17.38
CA TYR A 161 -22.81 5.17 17.17
C TYR A 161 -21.66 5.35 16.18
N GLU A 162 -20.55 4.61 16.34
CA GLU A 162 -19.41 4.65 15.43
C GLU A 162 -19.79 4.15 14.03
N PHE A 163 -20.58 3.08 13.96
CA PHE A 163 -21.12 2.58 12.69
C PHE A 163 -21.97 3.64 11.98
N SER A 164 -22.90 4.28 12.70
CA SER A 164 -23.74 5.34 12.17
C SER A 164 -22.92 6.55 11.71
N ALA A 165 -21.87 6.92 12.45
CA ALA A 165 -20.95 7.99 12.08
C ALA A 165 -20.19 7.68 10.77
N LYS A 166 -19.68 6.46 10.61
CA LYS A 166 -19.03 6.00 9.36
C LYS A 166 -20.00 6.10 8.18
N ASN A 167 -21.26 5.72 8.37
CA ASN A 167 -22.29 5.81 7.34
C ASN A 167 -22.64 7.26 6.98
N ARG A 168 -22.71 8.15 7.98
CA ARG A 168 -22.90 9.59 7.76
C ARG A 168 -21.77 10.20 6.92
N VAL A 169 -20.52 9.81 7.14
CA VAL A 169 -19.34 10.26 6.35
C VAL A 169 -19.43 9.79 4.89
N ALA A 170 -19.80 8.53 4.66
CA ALA A 170 -19.98 8.01 3.31
C ALA A 170 -21.13 8.75 2.58
N HIS A 171 -22.25 8.97 3.28
CA HIS A 171 -23.41 9.67 2.73
C HIS A 171 -23.12 11.15 2.41
N SER A 172 -22.40 11.87 3.30
CA SER A 172 -22.04 13.28 3.08
C SER A 172 -21.12 13.48 1.87
N THR A 173 -20.26 12.51 1.59
CA THR A 173 -19.34 12.52 0.46
C THR A 173 -19.94 11.93 -0.82
N ARG A 174 -21.22 11.50 -0.79
CA ARG A 174 -21.94 10.80 -1.87
C ARG A 174 -21.19 9.56 -2.38
N LYS A 175 -20.61 8.78 -1.46
CA LYS A 175 -19.80 7.59 -1.75
C LYS A 175 -20.38 6.37 -1.06
N ARG A 176 -20.05 5.18 -1.58
CA ARG A 176 -20.45 3.93 -0.97
C ARG A 176 -19.54 3.63 0.22
N LEU A 177 -20.12 3.27 1.36
CA LEU A 177 -19.36 2.85 2.54
C LEU A 177 -18.83 1.44 2.30
N LEU A 178 -17.52 1.27 2.45
CA LEU A 178 -16.87 -0.04 2.42
C LEU A 178 -16.12 -0.25 3.74
N VAL A 179 -16.40 -1.35 4.42
CA VAL A 179 -15.68 -1.74 5.63
C VAL A 179 -14.75 -2.89 5.27
N GLY A 180 -13.44 -2.69 5.47
CA GLY A 180 -12.43 -3.73 5.28
C GLY A 180 -12.13 -4.37 6.63
N CYS A 181 -12.69 -5.54 6.88
CA CYS A 181 -12.43 -6.33 8.08
C CYS A 181 -11.16 -7.16 7.89
N VAL A 182 -10.20 -7.00 8.78
CA VAL A 182 -8.91 -7.71 8.77
C VAL A 182 -8.89 -8.73 9.90
N ASP A 183 -8.67 -10.00 9.56
CA ASP A 183 -8.55 -11.09 10.52
C ASP A 183 -7.13 -11.18 11.13
N ALA A 184 -6.92 -12.18 11.98
CA ALA A 184 -5.62 -12.42 12.62
C ALA A 184 -4.51 -12.85 11.63
N GLU A 185 -4.88 -13.38 10.46
CA GLU A 185 -3.96 -13.83 9.41
C GLU A 185 -3.66 -12.74 8.37
N SER A 186 -4.20 -11.53 8.58
CA SER A 186 -4.10 -10.37 7.68
C SER A 186 -4.85 -10.51 6.35
N ASP A 187 -5.80 -11.45 6.27
CA ASP A 187 -6.74 -11.53 5.17
C ASP A 187 -7.86 -10.50 5.34
N VAL A 188 -8.33 -9.97 4.20
CA VAL A 188 -9.25 -8.83 4.17
C VAL A 188 -10.59 -9.21 3.54
N THR A 189 -11.65 -9.12 4.35
CA THR A 189 -13.04 -9.27 3.91
C THR A 189 -13.70 -7.90 3.80
N TYR A 190 -14.39 -7.65 2.68
CA TYR A 190 -15.03 -6.37 2.42
C TYR A 190 -16.54 -6.44 2.54
N TRP A 191 -17.11 -5.54 3.35
CA TRP A 191 -18.55 -5.36 3.49
C TRP A 191 -18.95 -4.01 2.91
N GLU A 192 -19.83 -4.03 1.92
CA GLU A 192 -20.39 -2.80 1.38
C GLU A 192 -21.74 -2.50 2.00
N ILE A 193 -21.89 -1.29 2.54
CA ILE A 193 -23.06 -0.87 3.27
C ILE A 193 -23.77 0.23 2.49
N LYS A 194 -25.08 0.06 2.33
CA LYS A 194 -25.96 1.04 1.70
C LYS A 194 -27.04 1.47 2.68
N TRP A 195 -27.27 2.77 2.78
CA TRP A 195 -28.43 3.29 3.47
C TRP A 195 -29.68 2.99 2.66
N LEU A 196 -30.62 2.26 3.24
CA LEU A 196 -31.93 1.99 2.65
C LEU A 196 -32.98 2.89 3.32
N ARG A 197 -33.86 3.47 2.51
CA ARG A 197 -35.12 4.05 2.98
C ARG A 197 -36.22 3.05 2.60
N PRO A 198 -36.75 2.28 3.56
CA PRO A 198 -37.85 1.35 3.33
C PRO A 198 -39.11 2.07 2.83
#